data_AF-A0A1Y4KX10-F1
#
_entry.id   AF-A0A1Y4KX10-F1
#
_cell.length_a   1.000
_cell.length_b   1.000
_cell.length_c   1.000
_cell.angle_alpha   90.00
_cell.angle_beta   90.00
_cell.angle_gamma   90.00
#
_symmetry.space_group_name_H-M   'P 1'
#
loop_
_entity.id
_entity.type
_entity.pdbx_description
1 polymer ?
#
loop_
_entity_poly.entity_id
_entity_poly.type
_entity_poly.pdbx_seq_one_letter_code
_entity_poly.pdbx_strand_id
1 'polypeptide(L)'
;MYLLLLVLIAGLKMLLCKAFALGIFLLLFWIKGRQLQFNSDRWDDFFLSFPAKSAQKCTMWIYLIAAAISSVISYFILELAGYRYSLGIAVLLFTVGLAVTAYKWHTKGKDYLTKRYQEIPKTILERRERDKTSK
;
A
#
# COMPACT_ATOMS: atom_id res chain seq x y z
N MET A 1 -19.53 6.19 -27.75
CA MET A 1 -19.53 4.84 -27.15
C MET A 1 -18.16 4.43 -26.60
N TYR A 2 -17.06 4.53 -27.37
CA TYR A 2 -15.70 4.17 -26.92
C TYR A 2 -15.15 4.96 -25.72
N LEU A 3 -15.46 6.25 -25.59
CA LEU A 3 -15.07 7.08 -24.44
C LEU A 3 -15.70 6.60 -23.12
N LEU A 4 -16.98 6.22 -23.12
CA LEU A 4 -17.65 5.69 -21.93
C LEU A 4 -17.06 4.35 -21.51
N LEU A 5 -16.72 3.49 -22.49
CA LEU A 5 -16.04 2.22 -22.24
C LEU A 5 -14.66 2.44 -21.61
N LEU A 6 -13.90 3.44 -22.09
CA LEU A 6 -12.60 3.81 -21.53
C LEU A 6 -12.72 4.33 -20.10
N VAL A 7 -13.72 5.17 -19.80
CA VAL A 7 -13.97 5.65 -18.44
C VAL A 7 -14.37 4.49 -17.51
N LEU A 8 -15.20 3.56 -17.99
CA LEU A 8 -15.58 2.36 -17.23
C LEU A 8 -14.38 1.47 -16.92
N ILE A 9 -13.52 1.23 -17.91
CA ILE A 9 -12.27 0.45 -17.75
C ILE A 9 -11.31 1.15 -16.80
N ALA A 10 -11.16 2.47 -16.91
CA ALA A 10 -10.32 3.26 -16.01
C ALA A 10 -10.84 3.21 -14.56
N GLY A 11 -12.16 3.34 -14.37
CA GLY A 11 -12.80 3.21 -13.06
C GLY A 11 -12.62 1.82 -12.45
N LEU A 12 -12.85 0.77 -13.23
CA LEU A 12 -12.65 -0.61 -12.79
C LEU A 12 -11.19 -0.89 -12.44
N LYS A 13 -10.25 -0.38 -13.24
CA LYS A 13 -8.81 -0.46 -12.97
C LYS A 13 -8.43 0.23 -11.66
N MET A 14 -8.98 1.41 -11.38
CA MET A 14 -8.74 2.11 -10.11
C MET A 14 -9.27 1.31 -8.92
N LEU A 15 -10.47 0.75 -9.03
CA LEU A 15 -11.07 -0.10 -7.99
C LEU A 15 -10.25 -1.36 -7.76
N LEU A 16 -9.84 -2.04 -8.83
CA LEU A 16 -8.98 -3.22 -8.75
C LEU A 16 -7.62 -2.87 -8.14
N CYS A 17 -6.99 -1.75 -8.52
CA CYS A 17 -5.71 -1.33 -7.94
C CYS A 17 -5.82 -1.11 -6.43
N LYS A 18 -6.91 -0.48 -5.97
CA LYS A 18 -7.20 -0.32 -4.54
C LYS A 18 -7.43 -1.65 -3.84
N ALA A 19 -8.20 -2.55 -4.45
CA ALA A 19 -8.49 -3.88 -3.92
C ALA A 19 -7.23 -4.75 -3.82
N PHE A 20 -6.38 -4.76 -4.85
CA PHE A 20 -5.10 -5.47 -4.84
C PHE A 20 -4.11 -4.87 -3.85
N ALA A 21 -4.02 -3.54 -3.75
CA ALA A 21 -3.17 -2.90 -2.74
C ALA A 21 -3.58 -3.28 -1.31
N LEU A 22 -4.89 -3.25 -1.02
CA LEU A 22 -5.43 -3.70 0.26
C LEU A 22 -5.19 -5.20 0.48
N GLY A 23 -5.41 -6.02 -0.56
CA GLY A 23 -5.19 -7.46 -0.53
C GLY A 23 -3.74 -7.82 -0.22
N ILE A 24 -2.77 -7.19 -0.90
CA ILE A 24 -1.33 -7.39 -0.66
C ILE A 24 -0.97 -6.94 0.76
N PHE A 25 -1.49 -5.79 1.21
CA PHE A 25 -1.26 -5.31 2.56
C PHE A 25 -1.77 -6.29 3.62
N LEU A 26 -3.01 -6.79 3.46
CA LEU A 26 -3.60 -7.83 4.31
C LEU A 26 -2.81 -9.13 4.26
N LEU A 27 -2.34 -9.55 3.09
CA LEU A 27 -1.55 -10.77 2.93
C LEU A 27 -0.21 -10.67 3.67
N LEU A 28 0.49 -9.54 3.53
CA LEU A 28 1.73 -9.28 4.24
C LEU A 28 1.50 -9.21 5.75
N PHE A 29 0.43 -8.54 6.18
CA PHE A 29 0.04 -8.49 7.58
C PHE A 29 -0.28 -9.88 8.12
N TRP A 30 -0.95 -10.72 7.33
CA TRP A 30 -1.28 -12.10 7.69
C TRP A 30 -0.04 -13.00 7.80
N ILE A 31 0.87 -12.94 6.81
CA ILE A 31 2.13 -13.70 6.84
C ILE A 31 2.97 -13.27 8.05
N LYS A 32 3.08 -11.96 8.28
CA LYS A 32 3.82 -11.41 9.41
C LYS A 32 3.15 -11.78 10.74
N GLY A 33 1.83 -11.67 10.84
CA GLY A 33 1.07 -12.09 12.02
C GLY A 33 1.21 -13.57 12.34
N ARG A 34 1.23 -14.42 11.31
CA ARG A 34 1.51 -15.85 11.47
C ARG A 34 2.95 -16.10 11.96
N GLN A 35 3.95 -15.39 11.43
CA GLN A 35 5.34 -15.48 11.89
C GLN A 35 5.50 -15.02 13.35
N LEU A 36 4.76 -14.00 13.78
CA LEU A 36 4.78 -13.50 15.16
C LEU A 36 3.86 -14.26 16.11
N GLN A 37 3.16 -15.30 15.63
CA GLN A 37 2.16 -16.07 16.37
C GLN A 37 1.05 -15.20 17.00
N PHE A 38 0.78 -14.02 16.43
CA PHE A 38 -0.16 -13.03 17.00
C PHE A 38 0.09 -12.66 18.48
N ASN A 39 1.31 -12.87 18.99
CA ASN A 39 1.65 -12.48 20.35
C ASN A 39 1.87 -10.96 20.43
N SER A 40 1.16 -10.28 21.34
CA SER A 40 1.24 -8.83 21.50
C SER A 40 2.65 -8.36 21.84
N ASP A 41 3.39 -9.09 22.68
CA ASP A 41 4.73 -8.70 23.09
C ASP A 41 5.72 -8.74 21.93
N ARG A 42 5.62 -9.76 21.07
CA ARG A 42 6.45 -9.85 19.86
C ARG A 42 6.07 -8.78 18.84
N TRP A 43 4.79 -8.44 18.74
CA TRP A 43 4.32 -7.36 17.87
C TRP A 43 4.86 -6.01 18.35
N ASP A 44 4.87 -5.75 19.66
CA ASP A 44 5.42 -4.55 20.26
C ASP A 44 6.93 -4.44 20.00
N ASP A 45 7.70 -5.52 20.19
CA ASP A 45 9.13 -5.55 19.86
C ASP A 45 9.38 -5.38 18.35
N PHE A 46 8.49 -5.89 17.49
CA PHE A 46 8.56 -5.65 16.05
C PHE A 46 8.32 -4.18 15.71
N PHE A 47 7.30 -3.53 16.28
CA PHE A 47 7.04 -2.11 16.05
C PHE A 47 8.15 -1.21 16.63
N LEU A 48 8.74 -1.59 17.76
CA LEU A 48 9.88 -0.89 18.36
C LEU A 48 11.15 -1.02 17.51
N SER A 49 11.41 -2.19 16.94
CA SER A 49 12.60 -2.46 16.12
C SER A 49 12.45 -2.06 14.65
N PHE A 50 11.24 -1.76 14.17
CA PHE A 50 10.99 -1.44 12.76
C PHE A 50 11.10 0.07 12.51
N PRO A 51 12.18 0.57 11.89
CA PRO A 51 12.35 2.01 11.70
C PRO A 51 11.35 2.54 10.64
N ALA A 52 10.88 3.78 10.82
CA ALA A 52 9.93 4.45 9.91
C ALA A 52 10.40 4.46 8.44
N LYS A 53 11.72 4.51 8.20
CA LYS A 53 12.30 4.41 6.85
C LYS A 53 12.04 3.05 6.18
N SER A 54 12.01 1.96 6.95
CA SER A 54 11.68 0.62 6.46
C SER A 54 10.19 0.47 6.16
N ALA A 55 9.32 1.07 6.98
CA ALA A 55 7.89 1.14 6.70
C ALA A 55 7.60 1.90 5.39
N GLN A 56 8.27 3.04 5.20
CA GLN A 56 8.14 3.81 3.98
C GLN A 56 8.56 3.01 2.73
N LYS A 57 9.70 2.32 2.79
CA LYS A 57 10.17 1.44 1.72
C LYS A 57 9.20 0.29 1.46
N CYS A 58 8.66 -0.35 2.50
CA CYS A 58 7.65 -1.40 2.36
C CYS A 58 6.39 -0.89 1.67
N THR A 59 5.84 0.25 2.11
CA THR A 59 4.65 0.83 1.45
C THR A 59 4.92 1.17 -0.01
N MET A 60 6.11 1.68 -0.32
CA MET A 60 6.52 1.97 -1.68
C MET A 60 6.60 0.69 -2.54
N TRP A 61 7.19 -0.39 -2.03
CA TRP A 61 7.23 -1.69 -2.70
C TRP A 61 5.85 -2.31 -2.89
N ILE A 62 4.98 -2.27 -1.86
CA ILE A 62 3.59 -2.75 -1.94
C ILE A 62 2.84 -2.01 -3.02
N TYR A 63 2.97 -0.67 -3.05
CA TYR A 63 2.32 0.15 -4.06
C TYR A 63 2.84 -0.16 -5.46
N LEU A 64 4.16 -0.35 -5.62
CA LEU A 64 4.80 -0.66 -6.89
C LEU A 64 4.34 -2.03 -7.43
N ILE A 65 4.27 -3.05 -6.58
CA ILE A 65 3.77 -4.39 -6.94
C ILE A 65 2.27 -4.33 -7.28
N ALA A 66 1.46 -3.64 -6.48
CA ALA A 66 0.03 -3.47 -6.74
C ALA A 66 -0.22 -2.76 -8.08
N ALA A 67 0.55 -1.71 -8.35
CA ALA A 67 0.49 -0.97 -9.60
C ALA A 67 0.92 -1.86 -10.78
N ALA A 68 2.00 -2.65 -10.64
CA ALA A 68 2.47 -3.56 -11.68
C ALA A 68 1.42 -4.62 -12.02
N ILE A 69 0.84 -5.28 -11.01
CA ILE A 69 -0.24 -6.26 -11.18
C ILE A 69 -1.46 -5.62 -11.84
N SER A 70 -1.85 -4.42 -11.39
CA SER A 70 -2.94 -3.66 -12.03
C SER A 70 -2.64 -3.38 -13.51
N SER A 71 -1.41 -3.02 -13.85
CA SER A 71 -1.00 -2.75 -15.23
C SER A 71 -1.12 -3.99 -16.11
N VAL A 72 -0.62 -5.14 -15.63
CA VAL A 72 -0.71 -6.43 -16.33
C VAL A 72 -2.16 -6.84 -16.59
N ILE A 73 -3.03 -6.69 -15.59
CA ILE A 73 -4.46 -7.04 -15.73
C ILE A 73 -5.15 -6.12 -16.74
N SER A 74 -4.87 -4.82 -16.73
CA SER A 74 -5.46 -3.90 -17.71
C SER A 74 -4.97 -4.15 -19.13
N TYR A 75 -3.69 -4.49 -19.31
CA TYR A 75 -3.17 -4.90 -20.60
C TYR A 75 -3.93 -6.11 -21.15
N PHE A 76 -4.11 -7.16 -20.33
CA PHE A 76 -4.90 -8.33 -20.72
C PHE A 76 -6.36 -7.99 -21.10
N ILE A 77 -7.02 -7.10 -20.34
CA ILE A 77 -8.40 -6.67 -20.64
C ILE A 77 -8.47 -5.88 -21.95
N LEU A 78 -7.51 -5.00 -22.22
CA LEU A 78 -7.45 -4.20 -23.45
C LEU A 78 -7.07 -5.05 -24.68
N GLU A 79 -6.24 -6.07 -24.50
CA GLU A 79 -5.91 -7.06 -25.52
C GLU A 79 -7.13 -7.91 -25.90
N LEU A 80 -7.86 -8.42 -24.90
CA LEU A 80 -9.11 -9.16 -25.09
C LEU A 80 -10.20 -8.32 -25.77
N ALA A 81 -10.20 -7.01 -25.53
CA ALA A 81 -11.13 -6.06 -26.16
C ALA A 81 -10.74 -5.64 -27.59
N GLY A 82 -9.62 -6.14 -28.14
CA GLY A 82 -9.19 -5.88 -29.52
C GLY A 82 -8.69 -4.44 -29.77
N TYR A 83 -8.23 -3.73 -28.73
CA TYR A 83 -7.85 -2.32 -28.83
C TYR A 83 -6.44 -2.13 -29.39
N ARG A 84 -6.31 -1.53 -30.59
CA ARG A 84 -5.03 -1.38 -31.33
C ARG A 84 -3.95 -0.52 -30.65
N TYR A 85 -4.32 0.30 -29.66
CA TYR A 85 -3.42 1.14 -28.83
C TYR A 85 -3.48 0.78 -27.32
N SER A 86 -3.87 -0.45 -27.02
CA SER A 86 -3.99 -1.05 -25.67
C SER A 86 -2.86 -0.66 -24.71
N LEU A 87 -1.61 -0.88 -25.13
CA LEU A 87 -0.41 -0.63 -24.33
C LEU A 87 -0.21 0.85 -23.98
N GLY A 88 -0.42 1.75 -24.94
CA GLY A 88 -0.18 3.19 -24.73
C GLY A 88 -1.11 3.78 -23.68
N ILE A 89 -2.39 3.39 -23.70
CA ILE A 89 -3.38 3.86 -22.73
C ILE A 89 -3.10 3.28 -21.34
N ALA A 90 -2.69 2.00 -21.26
CA ALA A 90 -2.33 1.37 -19.99
C ALA A 90 -1.12 2.06 -19.34
N VAL A 91 -0.08 2.37 -20.11
CA VAL A 91 1.13 3.06 -19.64
C VAL A 91 0.83 4.49 -19.20
N LEU A 92 -0.02 5.22 -19.94
CA LEU A 92 -0.44 6.58 -19.56
C LEU A 92 -1.21 6.61 -18.24
N LEU A 93 -2.20 5.71 -18.08
CA LEU A 93 -2.97 5.61 -16.84
C LEU A 93 -2.08 5.20 -15.66
N PHE A 94 -1.09 4.34 -15.90
CA PHE A 94 -0.12 3.91 -14.91
C PHE A 94 0.80 5.05 -14.46
N THR A 95 1.36 5.81 -15.42
CA THR A 95 2.27 6.94 -15.12
C THR A 95 1.54 8.08 -14.43
N VAL A 96 0.33 8.43 -14.87
CA VAL A 96 -0.49 9.45 -14.20
C VAL A 96 -0.87 9.01 -12.78
N GLY A 97 -1.26 7.75 -12.59
CA GLY A 97 -1.59 7.20 -11.28
C GLY A 97 -0.41 7.20 -10.31
N LEU A 98 0.79 6.84 -10.81
CA LEU A 98 2.03 6.92 -10.04
C LEU A 98 2.38 8.35 -9.67
N ALA A 99 2.29 9.29 -10.60
CA ALA A 99 2.60 10.69 -10.37
C ALA A 99 1.68 11.32 -9.31
N VAL A 100 0.36 11.11 -9.42
CA VAL A 100 -0.61 11.62 -8.43
C VAL A 100 -0.37 11.02 -7.04
N THR A 101 -0.08 9.73 -6.97
CA THR A 101 0.15 9.06 -5.69
C THR A 101 1.48 9.48 -5.07
N ALA A 102 2.55 9.57 -5.86
CA ALA A 102 3.85 10.07 -5.41
C ALA A 102 3.75 11.51 -4.92
N TYR A 103 3.01 12.37 -5.64
CA TYR A 103 2.77 13.75 -5.24
C TYR A 103 1.99 13.81 -3.92
N LYS A 104 0.91 13.04 -3.77
CA LYS A 104 0.10 12.99 -2.55
C LYS A 104 0.88 12.40 -1.36
N TRP A 105 1.75 11.42 -1.61
CA TRP A 105 2.64 10.84 -0.61
C TRP A 105 3.69 11.83 -0.12
N HIS A 106 4.33 12.54 -1.05
CA HIS A 106 5.35 13.52 -0.75
C HIS A 106 4.79 14.74 0.01
N THR A 107 3.57 15.16 -0.32
CA THR A 107 2.96 16.36 0.27
C THR A 107 2.24 16.13 1.59
N LYS A 108 1.54 14.99 1.78
CA LYS A 108 0.75 14.74 3.00
C LYS A 108 1.04 13.41 3.70
N GLY A 109 1.47 12.40 2.94
CA GLY A 109 1.68 11.04 3.48
C GLY A 109 2.88 10.95 4.41
N LYS A 110 3.99 11.60 4.06
CA LYS A 110 5.26 11.51 4.79
C LYS A 110 5.14 12.01 6.23
N ASP A 111 4.58 13.20 6.44
CA ASP A 111 4.47 13.78 7.78
C ASP A 111 3.43 13.07 8.64
N TYR A 112 2.29 12.68 8.05
CA TYR A 112 1.25 11.94 8.75
C TYR A 112 1.77 10.58 9.25
N LEU A 113 2.46 9.83 8.38
CA LEU A 113 3.03 8.54 8.76
C LEU A 113 4.15 8.71 9.78
N THR A 114 5.03 9.69 9.61
CA THR A 114 6.11 9.94 10.57
C THR A 114 5.55 10.24 11.97
N LYS A 115 4.52 11.08 12.05
CA LYS A 115 3.87 11.42 13.32
C LYS A 115 3.20 10.22 13.98
N ARG A 116 2.38 9.47 13.23
CA ARG A 116 1.71 8.26 13.74
C ARG A 116 2.70 7.15 14.11
N TYR A 117 3.78 7.00 13.36
CA TYR A 117 4.79 5.98 13.63
C TYR A 117 5.66 6.33 14.84
N GLN A 118 5.77 7.61 15.21
CA GLN A 118 6.44 8.03 16.45
C GLN A 118 5.56 7.87 17.69
N GLU A 119 4.24 8.02 17.54
CA GLU A 119 3.28 7.83 18.64
C GLU A 119 3.23 6.37 19.13
N ILE A 120 3.23 5.41 18.20
CA ILE A 120 3.12 3.97 18.53
C ILE A 120 4.22 3.49 19.51
N PRO A 121 5.53 3.64 19.24
CA PRO A 121 6.57 3.19 20.15
C PRO A 121 6.58 3.96 21.47
N LYS A 122 6.23 5.25 21.48
CA LYS A 122 6.06 6.02 22.72
C LYS A 122 4.96 5.44 23.61
N THR A 123 3.78 5.17 23.05
CA THR A 123 2.67 4.59 23.82
C THR A 123 2.98 3.19 24.35
N ILE A 124 3.75 2.39 23.60
CA ILE A 124 4.20 1.06 24.03
C ILE A 124 5.23 1.16 25.17
N LEU A 125 6.21 2.07 25.05
CA LEU A 125 7.20 2.35 26.10
C LEU A 125 6.53 2.85 27.39
N GLU A 126 5.61 3.82 27.30
CA GLU A 126 4.86 4.36 28.45
C GLU A 126 4.02 3.29 29.15
N ARG A 127 3.39 2.37 28.39
CA ARG A 127 2.67 1.23 28.96
C ARG A 127 3.64 0.31 29.73
N ARG A 128 4.78 -0.03 29.12
CA ARG A 128 5.78 -0.94 29.71
C ARG A 128 6.45 -0.35 30.97
N GLU A 129 6.62 0.96 31.04
CA GLU A 129 7.10 1.65 32.26
C GLU A 129 6.06 1.68 33.39
N ARG A 130 4.79 1.92 33.09
CA ARG A 130 3.72 1.84 34.11
C ARG A 130 3.60 0.45 34.71
N ASP A 131 3.68 -0.60 33.88
CA ASP A 131 3.61 -1.98 34.35
C ASP A 131 4.80 -2.37 35.23
N LYS A 132 5.98 -1.76 35.01
CA LYS A 132 7.15 -1.92 35.88
C LYS A 132 7.04 -1.16 37.20
N THR A 133 6.37 0.00 37.21
CA THR A 133 6.25 0.86 38.39
C THR A 133 5.11 0.42 39.31
N SER A 134 4.13 -0.31 38.78
CA SER A 134 3.00 -0.90 39.52
C SER A 134 3.33 -2.25 40.19
N LYS A 135 4.57 -2.74 40.07
CA LYS A 135 5.05 -4.02 40.57
C LYS A 135 6.07 -3.81 41.68
#